data_AF-A0A423UCT9-F1
#
_entry.id   AF-A0A423UCT9-F1
#
_cell.length_a   1.000
_cell.length_b   1.000
_cell.length_c   1.000
_cell.angle_alpha   90.00
_cell.angle_beta   90.00
_cell.angle_gamma   90.00
#
_symmetry.space_group_name_H-M   'P 1'
#
loop_
_entity.id
_entity.type
_entity.pdbx_description
1 polymer ?
#
loop_
_entity_poly.entity_id
_entity_poly.type
_entity_poly.pdbx_seq_one_letter_code
_entity_poly.pdbx_strand_id
1 'polypeptide(L)'
;MHTPNIMRIMRRAASVMIAAAMLVAPCVSAVADETGVPLDAAHFPDEEFRTLLKEYDLDGDGVFSQEELYQIDTIVSFEDNIKSVQGIEYFPVLRDLNIRRNQISSIDVSHNPKLEYLIIGGNQLTSLDVSHNPALKMLNASRNQLTSIDLSQNTALKELHLSNNQLASLDLTHNTKLKEIYARNNALTELDLALLSALEYVYLSNNQLTSVGLGSNSALIGIELDGNRLTSVDVSGLTAMDYLNLNNNLLTSLDVSKNAALTWLDTEGNQLTSVDVSHNEKLLELFAKKNRLLWLSDFANPEQEHDIDLAEQLYGPVAGTTLNLTKTAPGIDVTRISNVQSGTLDGDVLTATNPDGLVTYDYQFNGKADPLHAQVQFDMQPLPDDSDDPDDPDQADKPAGDTQPSDPASAGKPSEPSKPANGSNVSGIRWQMARTGSSIRHIGTKRVVYLAAHIIWQ
;
A
#
# COMPACT_ATOMS: atom_id res chain seq x y z
N MET A 1 -16.65 -1.54 -32.57
CA MET A 1 -16.45 -0.53 -33.63
C MET A 1 -15.35 0.41 -33.14
N HIS A 2 -14.35 0.62 -34.00
CA HIS A 2 -13.02 1.13 -33.71
C HIS A 2 -12.97 2.53 -33.07
N THR A 3 -12.07 2.70 -32.09
CA THR A 3 -11.21 3.89 -31.92
C THR A 3 -10.15 3.64 -30.82
N PRO A 4 -8.99 3.05 -31.14
CA PRO A 4 -7.76 3.32 -30.36
C PRO A 4 -6.70 4.13 -31.12
N ASN A 5 -6.84 4.28 -32.45
CA ASN A 5 -5.77 4.82 -33.31
C ASN A 5 -5.43 6.30 -33.15
N ILE A 6 -6.24 7.11 -32.45
CA ILE A 6 -6.00 8.56 -32.36
C ILE A 6 -4.89 8.90 -31.34
N MET A 7 -4.72 8.10 -30.29
CA MET A 7 -3.69 8.37 -29.27
C MET A 7 -2.28 7.94 -29.72
N ARG A 8 -2.19 7.00 -30.68
CA ARG A 8 -0.94 6.53 -31.33
C ARG A 8 -0.36 7.59 -32.29
N ILE A 9 -1.21 8.47 -32.84
CA ILE A 9 -0.83 9.54 -33.79
C ILE A 9 -0.43 10.85 -33.08
N MET A 10 -0.99 11.15 -31.91
CA MET A 10 -0.79 12.47 -31.26
C MET A 10 0.63 12.72 -30.70
N ARG A 11 1.46 11.69 -30.52
CA ARG A 11 2.90 11.88 -30.17
C ARG A 11 3.80 12.19 -31.38
N ARG A 12 3.30 12.08 -32.62
CA ARG A 12 4.09 12.32 -33.87
C ARG A 12 4.15 13.78 -34.32
N ALA A 13 3.66 14.75 -33.54
CA ALA A 13 3.60 16.16 -33.95
C ALA A 13 4.77 17.05 -33.50
N ALA A 14 5.78 16.53 -32.78
CA ALA A 14 6.86 17.36 -32.23
C ALA A 14 8.23 17.25 -32.96
N SER A 15 8.39 16.38 -33.96
CA SER A 15 9.70 16.13 -34.59
C SER A 15 9.60 15.96 -36.11
N VAL A 16 9.01 16.93 -36.82
CA VAL A 16 9.19 17.06 -38.28
C VAL A 16 9.30 18.53 -38.61
N MET A 17 10.52 19.00 -38.89
CA MET A 17 10.87 20.04 -39.88
C MET A 17 12.36 20.33 -39.80
N ILE A 18 13.13 19.86 -40.78
CA ILE A 18 13.83 20.69 -41.77
C ILE A 18 14.47 19.73 -42.80
N ALA A 19 13.91 19.72 -44.00
CA ALA A 19 14.63 19.35 -45.21
C ALA A 19 15.42 20.59 -45.67
N ALA A 20 16.73 20.47 -45.82
CA ALA A 20 17.54 21.44 -46.56
C ALA A 20 18.48 20.66 -47.48
N ALA A 21 18.12 20.67 -48.76
CA ALA A 21 18.93 20.15 -49.86
C ALA A 21 20.24 20.94 -50.00
N MET A 22 21.39 20.25 -50.08
CA MET A 22 22.59 20.77 -50.74
C MET A 22 23.42 19.65 -51.40
N LEU A 23 23.37 19.67 -52.74
CA LEU A 23 24.46 19.47 -53.72
C LEU A 23 25.31 18.19 -53.69
N VAL A 24 25.16 17.46 -54.80
CA VAL A 24 25.96 16.34 -55.30
C VAL A 24 27.45 16.69 -55.48
N ALA A 25 28.32 15.81 -55.00
CA ALA A 25 29.65 15.57 -55.58
C ALA A 25 29.93 14.05 -55.55
N PRO A 26 30.29 13.40 -56.67
CA PRO A 26 30.52 11.95 -56.70
C PRO A 26 32.02 11.63 -56.66
N CYS A 27 32.46 10.76 -55.74
CA CYS A 27 33.55 9.82 -56.03
C CYS A 27 33.66 8.69 -54.98
N VAL A 28 33.22 7.52 -55.43
CA VAL A 28 33.54 6.12 -55.07
C VAL A 28 34.74 5.90 -54.12
N SER A 29 34.52 5.14 -53.03
CA SER A 29 35.10 3.78 -52.89
C SER A 29 34.62 3.02 -51.65
N ALA A 30 34.33 1.73 -51.89
CA ALA A 30 34.03 0.63 -50.96
C ALA A 30 32.60 0.54 -50.39
N VAL A 31 31.77 -0.26 -51.08
CA VAL A 31 30.47 -0.77 -50.63
C VAL A 31 30.67 -2.09 -49.89
N ALA A 32 29.80 -2.31 -48.90
CA ALA A 32 29.42 -3.55 -48.22
C ALA A 32 30.31 -4.02 -47.06
N ASP A 33 29.98 -3.51 -45.87
CA ASP A 33 29.37 -4.37 -44.84
C ASP A 33 28.33 -3.57 -44.03
N GLU A 34 27.34 -2.99 -44.72
CA GLU A 34 26.14 -2.43 -44.09
C GLU A 34 25.06 -3.51 -44.10
N THR A 35 25.23 -4.53 -43.27
CA THR A 35 24.11 -5.44 -43.03
C THR A 35 23.23 -4.80 -41.98
N GLY A 36 22.22 -4.03 -42.41
CA GLY A 36 21.11 -3.61 -41.55
C GLY A 36 20.46 -4.81 -40.86
N VAL A 37 19.61 -4.57 -39.86
CA VAL A 37 18.99 -5.64 -39.06
C VAL A 37 17.67 -6.07 -39.70
N PRO A 38 17.54 -7.27 -40.27
CA PRO A 38 16.30 -7.72 -40.88
C PRO A 38 15.14 -7.78 -39.87
N LEU A 39 13.97 -7.27 -40.25
CA LEU A 39 12.73 -7.35 -39.46
C LEU A 39 12.07 -8.72 -39.63
N ASP A 40 12.78 -9.78 -39.22
CA ASP A 40 12.37 -11.17 -39.39
C ASP A 40 12.30 -11.94 -38.07
N ALA A 41 11.84 -13.20 -38.14
CA ALA A 41 11.70 -14.06 -36.97
C ALA A 41 13.03 -14.54 -36.37
N ALA A 42 14.16 -14.35 -37.06
CA ALA A 42 15.48 -14.70 -36.52
C ALA A 42 15.98 -13.62 -35.55
N HIS A 43 15.73 -12.35 -35.86
CA HIS A 43 16.16 -11.20 -35.06
C HIS A 43 15.10 -10.78 -34.04
N PHE A 44 13.82 -10.87 -34.41
CA PHE A 44 12.67 -10.49 -33.59
C PHE A 44 11.67 -11.64 -33.55
N PRO A 45 11.84 -12.68 -32.71
CA PRO A 45 11.05 -13.91 -32.80
C PRO A 45 9.53 -13.76 -32.56
N ASP A 46 9.11 -12.74 -31.80
CA ASP A 46 7.70 -12.47 -31.50
C ASP A 46 7.01 -11.74 -32.67
N GLU A 47 5.89 -12.29 -33.15
CA GLU A 47 5.16 -11.73 -34.30
C GLU A 47 4.48 -10.41 -33.99
N GLU A 48 3.96 -10.24 -32.78
CA GLU A 48 3.31 -8.99 -32.36
C GLU A 48 4.36 -7.90 -32.18
N PHE A 49 5.53 -8.26 -31.63
CA PHE A 49 6.65 -7.32 -31.53
C PHE A 49 7.17 -6.91 -32.91
N ARG A 50 7.34 -7.85 -33.87
CA ARG A 50 7.66 -7.50 -35.25
C ARG A 50 6.61 -6.57 -35.87
N THR A 51 5.34 -6.84 -35.63
CA THR A 51 4.23 -6.05 -36.17
C THR A 51 4.25 -4.62 -35.62
N LEU A 52 4.58 -4.46 -34.33
CA LEU A 52 4.84 -3.15 -33.74
C LEU A 52 6.02 -2.45 -34.44
N LEU A 53 7.13 -3.17 -34.62
CA LEU A 53 8.37 -2.62 -35.16
C LEU A 53 8.27 -2.16 -36.62
N LYS A 54 7.31 -2.69 -37.40
CA LYS A 54 7.03 -2.20 -38.77
C LYS A 54 6.68 -0.71 -38.82
N GLU A 55 6.23 -0.10 -37.72
CA GLU A 55 5.94 1.33 -37.68
C GLU A 55 7.20 2.23 -37.64
N TYR A 56 8.37 1.61 -37.44
CA TYR A 56 9.67 2.25 -37.32
C TYR A 56 10.59 1.97 -38.53
N ASP A 57 10.20 1.04 -39.40
CA ASP A 57 10.81 0.79 -40.71
C ASP A 57 10.27 1.87 -41.67
N LEU A 58 11.07 2.90 -41.94
CA LEU A 58 10.63 4.15 -42.57
C LEU A 58 10.54 4.02 -44.09
N ASP A 59 11.41 3.23 -44.71
CA ASP A 59 11.39 2.96 -46.14
C ASP A 59 10.58 1.70 -46.49
N GLY A 60 10.25 0.87 -45.50
CA GLY A 60 9.39 -0.30 -45.63
C GLY A 60 10.05 -1.45 -46.37
N ASP A 61 11.39 -1.48 -46.41
CA ASP A 61 12.16 -2.53 -47.09
C ASP A 61 12.29 -3.82 -46.27
N GLY A 62 11.86 -3.79 -45.00
CA GLY A 62 11.90 -4.91 -44.07
C GLY A 62 13.26 -5.11 -43.40
N VAL A 63 14.16 -4.13 -43.46
CA VAL A 63 15.50 -4.14 -42.86
C VAL A 63 15.75 -2.80 -42.16
N PHE A 64 16.07 -2.83 -40.88
CA PHE A 64 16.49 -1.61 -40.20
C PHE A 64 17.90 -1.20 -40.62
N SER A 65 18.00 -0.10 -41.36
CA SER A 65 19.25 0.60 -41.63
C SER A 65 19.87 1.16 -40.36
N GLN A 66 21.16 1.50 -40.42
CA GLN A 66 21.86 2.07 -39.28
C GLN A 66 21.24 3.42 -38.86
N GLU A 67 20.86 4.23 -39.83
CA GLU A 67 20.18 5.51 -39.66
C GLU A 67 18.83 5.36 -38.95
N GLU A 68 18.04 4.32 -39.25
CA GLU A 68 16.77 4.06 -38.58
C GLU A 68 17.00 3.64 -37.13
N LEU A 69 17.90 2.69 -36.88
CA LEU A 69 18.23 2.27 -35.51
C LEU A 69 18.70 3.43 -34.63
N TYR A 70 19.44 4.40 -35.19
CA TYR A 70 19.88 5.61 -34.47
C TYR A 70 18.78 6.66 -34.27
N GLN A 71 17.63 6.54 -34.93
CA GLN A 71 16.47 7.42 -34.75
C GLN A 71 15.43 6.82 -33.80
N ILE A 72 15.46 5.51 -33.56
CA ILE A 72 14.52 4.82 -32.65
C ILE A 72 15.00 5.00 -31.21
N ASP A 73 14.62 6.12 -30.61
CA ASP A 73 14.87 6.42 -29.18
C ASP A 73 13.69 6.07 -28.27
N THR A 74 12.54 5.72 -28.86
CA THR A 74 11.28 5.48 -28.15
C THR A 74 10.53 4.30 -28.78
N ILE A 75 10.13 3.33 -27.97
CA ILE A 75 9.25 2.22 -28.39
C ILE A 75 8.07 2.14 -27.41
N VAL A 76 6.85 2.15 -27.96
CA VAL A 76 5.61 2.11 -27.17
C VAL A 76 4.65 1.02 -27.65
N SER A 77 4.17 0.19 -26.74
CA SER A 77 3.15 -0.84 -26.91
C SER A 77 2.24 -0.90 -25.69
N PHE A 78 0.97 -1.25 -25.91
CA PHE A 78 -0.05 -1.39 -24.88
C PHE A 78 -1.04 -2.48 -25.25
N GLU A 79 -1.09 -3.56 -24.46
CA GLU A 79 -2.05 -4.65 -24.67
C GLU A 79 -1.99 -5.30 -26.06
N ASP A 80 -0.80 -5.34 -26.67
CA ASP A 80 -0.57 -5.94 -28.00
C ASP A 80 -0.29 -7.46 -27.93
N ASN A 81 -0.42 -8.08 -26.75
CA ASN A 81 -0.14 -9.50 -26.49
C ASN A 81 1.31 -9.96 -26.78
N ILE A 82 2.27 -9.02 -26.74
CA ILE A 82 3.69 -9.31 -26.94
C ILE A 82 4.18 -10.25 -25.82
N LYS A 83 4.86 -11.33 -26.18
CA LYS A 83 5.41 -12.32 -25.25
C LYS A 83 6.91 -12.21 -25.09
N SER A 84 7.60 -11.70 -26.12
CA SER A 84 9.04 -11.45 -26.10
C SER A 84 9.37 -10.16 -26.84
N VAL A 85 10.31 -9.42 -26.29
CA VAL A 85 10.93 -8.25 -26.94
C VAL A 85 12.37 -8.55 -27.37
N GLN A 86 12.72 -9.82 -27.53
CA GLN A 86 14.01 -10.19 -28.12
C GLN A 86 14.21 -9.47 -29.46
N GLY A 87 15.40 -8.92 -29.65
CA GLY A 87 15.74 -7.95 -30.68
C GLY A 87 15.79 -6.50 -30.17
N ILE A 88 15.36 -6.23 -28.93
CA ILE A 88 15.49 -4.90 -28.31
C ILE A 88 16.96 -4.45 -28.17
N GLU A 89 17.89 -5.40 -28.16
CA GLU A 89 19.33 -5.19 -28.14
C GLU A 89 19.86 -4.44 -29.37
N TYR A 90 19.12 -4.43 -30.48
CA TYR A 90 19.49 -3.72 -31.71
C TYR A 90 19.23 -2.20 -31.65
N PHE A 91 18.61 -1.68 -30.58
CA PHE A 91 18.29 -0.25 -30.41
C PHE A 91 19.20 0.42 -29.35
N PRO A 92 20.48 0.71 -29.66
CA PRO A 92 21.46 1.16 -28.67
C PRO A 92 21.22 2.60 -28.16
N VAL A 93 20.36 3.36 -28.83
CA VAL A 93 20.00 4.73 -28.44
C VAL A 93 18.65 4.84 -27.75
N LEU A 94 17.96 3.72 -27.52
CA LEU A 94 16.66 3.67 -26.87
C LEU A 94 16.70 4.36 -25.49
N ARG A 95 15.79 5.31 -25.27
CA ARG A 95 15.65 6.13 -24.05
C ARG A 95 14.32 5.89 -23.35
N ASP A 96 13.25 5.63 -24.08
CA ASP A 96 11.91 5.37 -23.56
C ASP A 96 11.38 4.04 -24.09
N LEU A 97 11.23 3.06 -23.21
CA LEU A 97 10.63 1.76 -23.52
C LEU A 97 9.37 1.58 -22.69
N ASN A 98 8.22 1.59 -23.36
CA ASN A 98 6.92 1.34 -22.76
C ASN A 98 6.25 0.14 -23.43
N ILE A 99 6.12 -0.96 -22.70
CA ILE A 99 5.62 -2.26 -23.18
C ILE A 99 4.66 -2.85 -22.15
N ARG A 100 3.88 -1.97 -21.51
CA ARG A 100 2.99 -2.31 -20.39
C ARG A 100 1.78 -3.14 -20.84
N ARG A 101 1.24 -3.93 -19.92
CA ARG A 101 0.04 -4.79 -20.10
C ARG A 101 0.20 -5.78 -21.27
N ASN A 102 1.35 -6.45 -21.34
CA ASN A 102 1.65 -7.50 -22.31
C ASN A 102 1.81 -8.85 -21.60
N GLN A 103 2.43 -9.83 -22.25
CA GLN A 103 2.63 -11.19 -21.74
C GLN A 103 4.13 -11.53 -21.58
N ILE A 104 4.96 -10.52 -21.34
CA ILE A 104 6.42 -10.66 -21.27
C ILE A 104 6.81 -11.37 -19.98
N SER A 105 7.55 -12.47 -20.10
CA SER A 105 8.03 -13.27 -18.95
C SER A 105 9.51 -13.02 -18.63
N SER A 106 10.28 -12.53 -19.59
CA SER A 106 11.66 -12.09 -19.43
C SER A 106 12.00 -10.99 -20.43
N ILE A 107 12.95 -10.14 -20.07
CA ILE A 107 13.45 -9.05 -20.91
C ILE A 107 14.93 -8.87 -20.64
N ASP A 108 15.71 -8.63 -21.69
CA ASP A 108 17.11 -8.23 -21.59
C ASP A 108 17.25 -6.80 -22.12
N VAL A 109 17.56 -5.85 -21.22
CA VAL A 109 17.81 -4.43 -21.54
C VAL A 109 19.29 -4.06 -21.38
N SER A 110 20.18 -5.05 -21.27
CA SER A 110 21.61 -4.82 -21.02
C SER A 110 22.32 -4.04 -22.13
N HIS A 111 21.77 -4.09 -23.35
CA HIS A 111 22.27 -3.40 -24.53
C HIS A 111 21.62 -2.02 -24.77
N ASN A 112 20.79 -1.54 -23.83
CA ASN A 112 20.12 -0.24 -23.91
C ASN A 112 20.62 0.71 -22.80
N PRO A 113 21.92 1.08 -22.76
CA PRO A 113 22.50 1.85 -21.64
C PRO A 113 21.98 3.30 -21.53
N LYS A 114 21.32 3.81 -22.59
CA LYS A 114 20.72 5.15 -22.62
C LYS A 114 19.28 5.19 -22.11
N LEU A 115 18.73 4.06 -21.66
CA LEU A 115 17.36 3.97 -21.19
C LEU A 115 17.15 4.86 -19.97
N GLU A 116 16.19 5.79 -20.08
CA GLU A 116 15.81 6.73 -19.02
C GLU A 116 14.44 6.42 -18.43
N TYR A 117 13.54 5.84 -19.24
CA TYR A 117 12.18 5.48 -18.87
C TYR A 117 11.92 4.03 -19.26
N LEU A 118 11.65 3.19 -18.27
CA LEU A 118 11.29 1.78 -18.48
C LEU A 118 9.92 1.51 -17.86
N ILE A 119 8.91 1.33 -18.70
CA ILE A 119 7.51 1.07 -18.30
C ILE A 119 7.10 -0.30 -18.81
N ILE A 120 7.19 -1.29 -17.92
CA ILE A 120 6.97 -2.73 -18.17
C ILE A 120 5.92 -3.32 -17.23
N GLY A 121 5.09 -2.47 -16.62
CA GLY A 121 4.07 -2.91 -15.69
C GLY A 121 2.95 -3.73 -16.35
N GLY A 122 2.35 -4.67 -15.61
CA GLY A 122 1.30 -5.56 -16.13
C GLY A 122 1.84 -6.65 -17.05
N ASN A 123 2.97 -7.24 -16.70
CA ASN A 123 3.58 -8.36 -17.42
C ASN A 123 3.71 -9.57 -16.48
N GLN A 124 4.52 -10.56 -16.85
CA GLN A 124 4.71 -11.81 -16.11
C GLN A 124 6.16 -11.99 -15.65
N LEU A 125 6.88 -10.89 -15.42
CA LEU A 125 8.28 -10.91 -15.03
C LEU A 125 8.45 -11.48 -13.61
N THR A 126 9.30 -12.48 -13.47
CA THR A 126 9.73 -13.03 -12.17
C THR A 126 11.06 -12.45 -11.70
N SER A 127 11.83 -11.88 -12.63
CA SER A 127 13.07 -11.15 -12.38
C SER A 127 13.22 -10.02 -13.40
N LEU A 128 14.02 -9.02 -13.04
CA LEU A 128 14.35 -7.89 -13.89
C LEU A 128 15.77 -7.42 -13.55
N ASP A 129 16.66 -7.47 -14.52
CA ASP A 129 18.00 -6.88 -14.41
C ASP A 129 18.02 -5.52 -15.11
N VAL A 130 18.33 -4.47 -14.34
CA VAL A 130 18.49 -3.09 -14.80
C VAL A 130 19.87 -2.52 -14.44
N SER A 131 20.83 -3.39 -14.07
CA SER A 131 22.18 -3.00 -13.65
C SER A 131 22.97 -2.27 -14.74
N HIS A 132 22.63 -2.51 -16.01
CA HIS A 132 23.26 -1.90 -17.18
C HIS A 132 22.54 -0.62 -17.67
N ASN A 133 21.54 -0.14 -16.93
CA ASN A 133 20.76 1.06 -17.29
C ASN A 133 20.93 2.18 -16.25
N PRO A 134 22.17 2.72 -16.06
CA PRO A 134 22.45 3.71 -15.01
C PRO A 134 21.77 5.07 -15.27
N ALA A 135 21.27 5.30 -16.49
CA ALA A 135 20.54 6.51 -16.88
C ALA A 135 19.06 6.50 -16.47
N LEU A 136 18.53 5.39 -15.92
CA LEU A 136 17.12 5.28 -15.55
C LEU A 136 16.71 6.37 -14.55
N LYS A 137 15.69 7.13 -14.93
CA LYS A 137 15.04 8.18 -14.13
C LYS A 137 13.69 7.71 -13.61
N MET A 138 13.00 6.86 -14.37
CA MET A 138 11.72 6.27 -13.99
C MET A 138 11.73 4.78 -14.31
N LEU A 139 11.34 3.97 -13.34
CA LEU A 139 11.07 2.56 -13.53
C LEU A 139 9.64 2.25 -13.08
N ASN A 140 8.84 1.68 -13.97
CA ASN A 140 7.56 1.07 -13.63
C ASN A 140 7.54 -0.41 -14.00
N ALA A 141 7.67 -1.25 -12.98
CA ALA A 141 7.55 -2.70 -13.05
C ALA A 141 6.38 -3.23 -12.20
N SER A 142 5.36 -2.39 -11.97
CA SER A 142 4.17 -2.77 -11.18
C SER A 142 3.38 -3.90 -11.84
N ARG A 143 2.63 -4.69 -11.07
CA ARG A 143 1.81 -5.81 -11.58
C ARG A 143 2.66 -6.81 -12.37
N ASN A 144 3.71 -7.30 -11.72
CA ASN A 144 4.55 -8.41 -12.17
C ASN A 144 4.61 -9.45 -11.03
N GLN A 145 5.57 -10.38 -11.09
CA GLN A 145 5.77 -11.44 -10.10
C GLN A 145 7.20 -11.35 -9.51
N LEU A 146 7.74 -10.14 -9.40
CA LEU A 146 9.10 -9.92 -8.89
C LEU A 146 9.16 -10.27 -7.40
N THR A 147 10.13 -11.11 -7.04
CA THR A 147 10.43 -11.46 -5.64
C THR A 147 11.59 -10.63 -5.07
N SER A 148 12.43 -10.08 -5.94
CA SER A 148 13.53 -9.17 -5.63
C SER A 148 13.82 -8.26 -6.82
N ILE A 149 14.51 -7.15 -6.56
CA ILE A 149 15.05 -6.24 -7.58
C ILE A 149 16.28 -5.54 -7.02
N ASP A 150 17.36 -5.51 -7.81
CA ASP A 150 18.56 -4.72 -7.48
C ASP A 150 18.51 -3.40 -8.24
N LEU A 151 18.52 -2.30 -7.49
CA LEU A 151 18.49 -0.93 -8.02
C LEU A 151 19.77 -0.14 -7.70
N SER A 152 20.82 -0.82 -7.22
CA SER A 152 22.07 -0.21 -6.76
C SER A 152 22.80 0.60 -7.83
N GLN A 153 22.66 0.23 -9.11
CA GLN A 153 23.26 0.94 -10.24
C GLN A 153 22.38 2.08 -10.78
N ASN A 154 21.10 2.15 -10.39
CA ASN A 154 20.13 3.11 -10.93
C ASN A 154 20.05 4.37 -10.05
N THR A 155 21.22 4.97 -9.78
CA THR A 155 21.37 6.14 -8.89
C THR A 155 20.71 7.43 -9.43
N ALA A 156 20.28 7.42 -10.69
CA ALA A 156 19.55 8.52 -11.32
C ALA A 156 18.02 8.46 -11.13
N LEU A 157 17.49 7.39 -10.52
CA LEU A 157 16.05 7.19 -10.33
C LEU A 157 15.43 8.32 -9.51
N LYS A 158 14.28 8.78 -10.00
CA LYS A 158 13.42 9.80 -9.39
C LYS A 158 12.04 9.25 -9.05
N GLU A 159 11.57 8.27 -9.81
CA GLU A 159 10.23 7.70 -9.68
C GLU A 159 10.27 6.18 -9.84
N LEU A 160 9.73 5.47 -8.85
CA LEU A 160 9.79 4.02 -8.76
C LEU A 160 8.42 3.41 -8.49
N HIS A 161 7.94 2.58 -9.41
CA HIS A 161 6.67 1.86 -9.29
C HIS A 161 6.89 0.34 -9.29
N LEU A 162 6.71 -0.27 -8.13
CA LEU A 162 6.86 -1.72 -7.87
C LEU A 162 5.58 -2.34 -7.27
N SER A 163 4.46 -1.63 -7.34
CA SER A 163 3.22 -2.08 -6.70
C SER A 163 2.69 -3.37 -7.31
N ASN A 164 2.06 -4.23 -6.51
CA ASN A 164 1.56 -5.55 -6.93
C ASN A 164 2.67 -6.46 -7.48
N ASN A 165 3.64 -6.75 -6.62
CA ASN A 165 4.68 -7.75 -6.85
C ASN A 165 4.72 -8.68 -5.62
N GLN A 166 5.81 -9.42 -5.43
CA GLN A 166 6.02 -10.35 -4.32
C GLN A 166 7.30 -10.01 -3.54
N LEU A 167 7.66 -8.72 -3.49
CA LEU A 167 8.89 -8.25 -2.87
C LEU A 167 8.81 -8.45 -1.35
N ALA A 168 9.75 -9.20 -0.80
CA ALA A 168 9.90 -9.37 0.65
C ALA A 168 10.84 -8.33 1.29
N SER A 169 11.73 -7.75 0.47
CA SER A 169 12.65 -6.68 0.88
C SER A 169 12.90 -5.74 -0.30
N LEU A 170 13.35 -4.53 0.01
CA LEU A 170 13.72 -3.51 -0.97
C LEU A 170 14.81 -2.62 -0.39
N ASP A 171 15.97 -2.58 -1.05
CA ASP A 171 17.07 -1.68 -0.70
C ASP A 171 17.07 -0.49 -1.66
N LEU A 172 16.97 0.73 -1.09
CA LEU A 172 16.98 2.00 -1.83
C LEU A 172 18.13 2.92 -1.40
N THR A 173 19.10 2.41 -0.64
CA THR A 173 20.21 3.21 -0.07
C THR A 173 21.04 3.98 -1.10
N HIS A 174 21.05 3.52 -2.35
CA HIS A 174 21.77 4.14 -3.46
C HIS A 174 20.92 5.10 -4.30
N ASN A 175 19.60 5.14 -4.10
CA ASN A 175 18.65 5.86 -4.94
C ASN A 175 18.23 7.21 -4.33
N THR A 176 19.19 7.97 -3.82
CA THR A 176 18.98 9.23 -3.04
C THR A 176 18.28 10.37 -3.80
N LYS A 177 18.05 10.22 -5.11
CA LYS A 177 17.31 11.16 -5.96
C LYS A 177 15.82 10.82 -6.09
N LEU A 178 15.36 9.73 -5.48
CA LEU A 178 13.94 9.34 -5.48
C LEU A 178 13.09 10.44 -4.86
N LYS A 179 12.01 10.77 -5.57
CA LYS A 179 10.94 11.69 -5.18
C LYS A 179 9.66 10.93 -4.87
N GLU A 180 9.41 9.83 -5.57
CA GLU A 180 8.18 9.06 -5.43
C GLU A 180 8.43 7.56 -5.44
N ILE A 181 7.81 6.86 -4.48
CA ILE A 181 7.88 5.41 -4.34
C ILE A 181 6.47 4.84 -4.24
N TYR A 182 6.15 3.92 -5.16
CA TYR A 182 4.88 3.19 -5.19
C TYR A 182 5.15 1.68 -5.07
N ALA A 183 5.11 1.14 -3.85
CA ALA A 183 5.35 -0.29 -3.58
C ALA A 183 4.19 -0.96 -2.80
N ARG A 184 2.95 -0.55 -3.06
CA ARG A 184 1.74 -1.14 -2.49
C ARG A 184 1.59 -2.62 -2.86
N ASN A 185 0.90 -3.41 -2.03
CA ASN A 185 0.60 -4.82 -2.31
C ASN A 185 1.87 -5.64 -2.61
N ASN A 186 2.77 -5.68 -1.62
CA ASN A 186 3.97 -6.53 -1.62
C ASN A 186 4.02 -7.30 -0.29
N ALA A 187 5.17 -7.89 0.05
CA ALA A 187 5.39 -8.62 1.29
C ALA A 187 6.51 -7.98 2.15
N LEU A 188 6.72 -6.67 2.02
CA LEU A 188 7.79 -5.96 2.74
C LEU A 188 7.56 -6.01 4.25
N THR A 189 8.58 -6.37 5.03
CA THR A 189 8.52 -6.43 6.50
C THR A 189 9.16 -5.24 7.20
N GLU A 190 10.10 -4.59 6.51
CA GLU A 190 10.81 -3.38 6.90
C GLU A 190 11.21 -2.59 5.66
N LEU A 191 11.40 -1.29 5.82
CA LEU A 191 11.96 -0.42 4.78
C LEU A 191 12.59 0.82 5.42
N ASP A 192 13.86 1.08 5.10
CA ASP A 192 14.55 2.30 5.52
C ASP A 192 14.63 3.30 4.35
N LEU A 193 14.09 4.48 4.58
CA LEU A 193 14.01 5.60 3.64
C LEU A 193 14.73 6.84 4.19
N ALA A 194 15.48 6.72 5.29
CA ALA A 194 16.09 7.86 5.98
C ALA A 194 17.13 8.61 5.14
N LEU A 195 17.72 7.96 4.14
CA LEU A 195 18.69 8.55 3.22
C LEU A 195 18.06 9.23 1.99
N LEU A 196 16.74 9.13 1.82
CA LEU A 196 16.02 9.65 0.64
C LEU A 196 15.52 11.07 0.86
N SER A 197 16.42 12.02 1.11
CA SER A 197 16.08 13.40 1.50
C SER A 197 15.25 14.19 0.47
N ALA A 198 15.16 13.71 -0.78
CA ALA A 198 14.35 14.30 -1.84
C ALA A 198 12.94 13.69 -1.98
N LEU A 199 12.59 12.72 -1.11
CA LEU A 199 11.33 11.99 -1.17
C LEU A 199 10.16 12.91 -0.82
N GLU A 200 9.16 12.95 -1.70
CA GLU A 200 7.96 13.76 -1.60
C GLU A 200 6.72 12.87 -1.33
N TYR A 201 6.66 11.68 -1.95
CA TYR A 201 5.54 10.75 -1.81
C TYR A 201 5.99 9.31 -1.60
N VAL A 202 5.38 8.65 -0.61
CA VAL A 202 5.64 7.25 -0.30
C VAL A 202 4.34 6.48 -0.13
N TYR A 203 4.22 5.39 -0.87
CA TYR A 203 3.03 4.57 -0.90
C TYR A 203 3.37 3.09 -0.69
N LEU A 204 3.14 2.61 0.52
CA LEU A 204 3.53 1.28 0.99
C LEU A 204 2.33 0.49 1.56
N SER A 205 1.11 0.87 1.18
CA SER A 205 -0.13 0.21 1.60
C SER A 205 -0.10 -1.30 1.36
N ASN A 206 -0.75 -2.06 2.24
CA ASN A 206 -0.92 -3.51 2.12
C ASN A 206 0.43 -4.24 1.95
N ASN A 207 1.30 -4.06 2.94
CA ASN A 207 2.53 -4.81 3.12
C ASN A 207 2.48 -5.55 4.47
N GLN A 208 3.64 -5.96 4.99
CA GLN A 208 3.75 -6.59 6.30
C GLN A 208 4.69 -5.78 7.21
N LEU A 209 4.78 -4.46 6.97
CA LEU A 209 5.74 -3.59 7.65
C LEU A 209 5.48 -3.59 9.16
N THR A 210 6.51 -3.94 9.92
CA THR A 210 6.52 -3.81 11.38
C THR A 210 7.27 -2.56 11.83
N SER A 211 8.13 -2.04 10.96
CA SER A 211 8.83 -0.76 11.10
C SER A 211 9.05 -0.11 9.74
N VAL A 212 9.17 1.22 9.74
CA VAL A 212 9.55 2.01 8.57
C VAL A 212 10.44 3.17 9.02
N GLY A 213 11.61 3.31 8.40
CA GLY A 213 12.55 4.41 8.67
C GLY A 213 12.22 5.59 7.78
N LEU A 214 11.47 6.59 8.27
CA LEU A 214 11.14 7.79 7.49
C LEU A 214 12.20 8.91 7.62
N GLY A 215 13.09 8.82 8.61
CA GLY A 215 14.14 9.80 8.86
C GLY A 215 13.64 11.23 9.02
N SER A 216 14.48 12.21 8.65
CA SER A 216 14.13 13.63 8.66
C SER A 216 13.76 14.15 7.26
N ASN A 217 12.98 13.37 6.50
CA ASN A 217 12.57 13.70 5.14
C ASN A 217 11.60 14.89 5.13
N SER A 218 12.14 16.11 5.27
CA SER A 218 11.35 17.35 5.41
C SER A 218 10.62 17.76 4.14
N ALA A 219 10.92 17.15 2.99
CA ALA A 219 10.25 17.36 1.72
C ALA A 219 9.01 16.45 1.55
N LEU A 220 8.78 15.53 2.47
CA LEU A 220 7.79 14.48 2.34
C LEU A 220 6.38 15.02 2.66
N ILE A 221 5.49 14.90 1.67
CA ILE A 221 4.16 15.54 1.64
C ILE A 221 3.08 14.50 1.92
N GLY A 222 3.14 13.33 1.27
CA GLY A 222 2.09 12.32 1.33
C GLY A 222 2.61 10.93 1.68
N ILE A 223 1.97 10.30 2.66
CA ILE A 223 2.33 8.98 3.19
C ILE A 223 1.12 8.06 3.19
N GLU A 224 1.24 6.92 2.53
CA GLU A 224 0.32 5.79 2.74
C GLU A 224 1.07 4.59 3.31
N LEU A 225 0.69 4.22 4.53
CA LEU A 225 1.19 3.07 5.28
C LEU A 225 0.05 2.16 5.73
N ASP A 226 -1.14 2.31 5.15
CA ASP A 226 -2.33 1.56 5.54
C ASP A 226 -2.20 0.05 5.28
N GLY A 227 -2.89 -0.78 6.07
CA GLY A 227 -2.87 -2.22 5.91
C GLY A 227 -1.49 -2.84 6.17
N ASN A 228 -0.81 -2.39 7.22
CA ASN A 228 0.49 -2.91 7.67
C ASN A 228 0.39 -3.46 9.10
N ARG A 229 1.53 -3.69 9.76
CA ARG A 229 1.63 -4.22 11.14
C ARG A 229 2.44 -3.27 12.03
N LEU A 230 2.41 -1.98 11.75
CA LEU A 230 3.18 -0.98 12.48
C LEU A 230 2.64 -0.85 13.91
N THR A 231 3.53 -0.94 14.89
CA THR A 231 3.21 -0.69 16.31
C THR A 231 3.58 0.73 16.75
N SER A 232 4.49 1.36 16.02
CA SER A 232 4.87 2.77 16.13
C SER A 232 5.33 3.29 14.78
N VAL A 233 5.31 4.60 14.62
CA VAL A 233 5.89 5.31 13.47
C VAL A 233 6.39 6.67 13.96
N ASP A 234 7.62 7.02 13.58
CA ASP A 234 8.17 8.35 13.86
C ASP A 234 7.94 9.26 12.65
N VAL A 235 7.12 10.28 12.85
CA VAL A 235 6.79 11.32 11.86
C VAL A 235 7.28 12.71 12.27
N SER A 236 8.06 12.81 13.36
CA SER A 236 8.45 14.08 13.97
C SER A 236 9.30 14.98 13.06
N GLY A 237 10.07 14.38 12.14
CA GLY A 237 10.89 15.08 11.15
C GLY A 237 10.15 15.52 9.88
N LEU A 238 8.87 15.16 9.71
CA LEU A 238 8.13 15.31 8.46
C LEU A 238 7.30 16.61 8.45
N THR A 239 7.98 17.76 8.51
CA THR A 239 7.35 19.06 8.74
C THR A 239 6.50 19.57 7.57
N ALA A 240 6.69 19.05 6.35
CA ALA A 240 5.90 19.40 5.17
C ALA A 240 4.72 18.45 4.92
N MET A 241 4.55 17.41 5.75
CA MET A 241 3.53 16.39 5.57
C MET A 241 2.13 17.00 5.63
N ASP A 242 1.38 16.81 4.54
CA ASP A 242 0.01 17.27 4.34
C ASP A 242 -1.00 16.13 4.56
N TYR A 243 -0.60 14.91 4.19
CA TYR A 243 -1.45 13.72 4.14
C TYR A 243 -0.75 12.52 4.78
N LEU A 244 -1.39 11.91 5.77
CA LEU A 244 -0.91 10.72 6.47
C LEU A 244 -2.01 9.66 6.62
N ASN A 245 -1.82 8.52 5.97
CA ASN A 245 -2.67 7.35 6.10
C ASN A 245 -1.97 6.20 6.85
N LEU A 246 -2.49 5.89 8.04
CA LEU A 246 -2.04 4.83 8.94
C LEU A 246 -3.15 3.80 9.21
N ASN A 247 -4.23 3.82 8.42
CA ASN A 247 -5.39 2.94 8.58
C ASN A 247 -5.00 1.46 8.67
N ASN A 248 -5.66 0.67 9.51
CA ASN A 248 -5.43 -0.76 9.69
C ASN A 248 -3.96 -1.09 9.98
N ASN A 249 -3.48 -0.63 11.13
CA ASN A 249 -2.18 -0.96 11.70
C ASN A 249 -2.36 -1.43 13.17
N LEU A 250 -1.29 -1.46 13.95
CA LEU A 250 -1.29 -1.89 15.35
C LEU A 250 -0.77 -0.78 16.29
N LEU A 251 -0.91 0.50 15.89
CA LEU A 251 -0.37 1.63 16.63
C LEU A 251 -1.06 1.77 17.99
N THR A 252 -0.27 1.92 19.05
CA THR A 252 -0.78 2.21 20.41
C THR A 252 -0.64 3.67 20.79
N SER A 253 0.23 4.40 20.09
CA SER A 253 0.42 5.85 20.22
C SER A 253 0.84 6.45 18.89
N LEU A 254 0.59 7.75 18.75
CA LEU A 254 1.00 8.54 17.59
C LEU A 254 1.26 9.98 18.05
N ASP A 255 2.44 10.52 17.72
CA ASP A 255 2.77 11.92 17.93
C ASP A 255 2.81 12.66 16.58
N VAL A 256 1.84 13.56 16.37
CA VAL A 256 1.76 14.43 15.18
C VAL A 256 2.00 15.91 15.53
N SER A 257 2.53 16.20 16.73
CA SER A 257 2.68 17.56 17.25
C SER A 257 3.63 18.45 16.44
N LYS A 258 4.50 17.84 15.63
CA LYS A 258 5.46 18.56 14.76
C LYS A 258 4.95 18.75 13.33
N ASN A 259 3.80 18.15 12.98
CA ASN A 259 3.28 18.13 11.62
C ASN A 259 2.22 19.23 11.42
N ALA A 260 2.59 20.49 11.64
CA ALA A 260 1.66 21.64 11.54
C ALA A 260 1.07 21.85 10.13
N ALA A 261 1.67 21.24 9.10
CA ALA A 261 1.16 21.25 7.73
C ALA A 261 0.03 20.25 7.47
N LEU A 262 -0.18 19.27 8.36
CA LEU A 262 -1.11 18.16 8.19
C LEU A 262 -2.54 18.64 8.02
N THR A 263 -3.18 18.26 6.91
CA THR A 263 -4.60 18.55 6.64
C THR A 263 -5.48 17.31 6.73
N TRP A 264 -4.90 16.12 6.56
CA TRP A 264 -5.62 14.86 6.50
C TRP A 264 -4.90 13.78 7.30
N LEU A 265 -5.60 13.18 8.26
CA LEU A 265 -5.09 12.10 9.10
C LEU A 265 -6.08 10.94 9.17
N ASP A 266 -5.66 9.76 8.73
CA ASP A 266 -6.39 8.52 8.94
C ASP A 266 -5.59 7.56 9.82
N THR A 267 -6.20 7.18 10.93
CA THR A 267 -5.70 6.25 11.94
C THR A 267 -6.73 5.15 12.23
N GLU A 268 -7.73 4.96 11.37
CA GLU A 268 -8.78 3.95 11.57
C GLU A 268 -8.17 2.56 11.83
N GLY A 269 -8.80 1.77 12.69
CA GLY A 269 -8.43 0.37 12.87
C GLY A 269 -7.05 0.19 13.51
N ASN A 270 -6.70 1.06 14.46
CA ASN A 270 -5.50 0.95 15.29
C ASN A 270 -5.86 0.65 16.76
N GLN A 271 -4.90 0.75 17.66
CA GLN A 271 -5.06 0.52 19.10
C GLN A 271 -4.81 1.81 19.91
N LEU A 272 -5.03 2.98 19.31
CA LEU A 272 -4.77 4.27 19.95
C LEU A 272 -5.73 4.47 21.13
N THR A 273 -5.19 4.89 22.27
CA THR A 273 -5.99 5.28 23.45
C THR A 273 -6.38 6.76 23.43
N SER A 274 -5.69 7.55 22.62
CA SER A 274 -5.89 8.97 22.49
C SER A 274 -5.26 9.49 21.21
N VAL A 275 -5.73 10.63 20.74
CA VAL A 275 -5.14 11.38 19.63
C VAL A 275 -5.04 12.85 20.04
N ASP A 276 -3.85 13.43 19.89
CA ASP A 276 -3.62 14.87 20.11
C ASP A 276 -3.35 15.55 18.77
N VAL A 277 -4.28 16.38 18.35
CA VAL A 277 -4.25 17.20 17.13
C VAL A 277 -4.25 18.71 17.43
N SER A 278 -4.00 19.09 18.68
CA SER A 278 -4.03 20.50 19.14
C SER A 278 -2.96 21.38 18.48
N HIS A 279 -1.96 20.77 17.85
CA HIS A 279 -0.86 21.45 17.16
C HIS A 279 -1.00 21.43 15.63
N ASN A 280 -2.03 20.76 15.08
CA ASN A 280 -2.25 20.62 13.65
C ASN A 280 -3.22 21.68 13.15
N GLU A 281 -2.74 22.93 13.05
CA GLU A 281 -3.54 24.12 12.70
C GLU A 281 -4.29 24.04 11.37
N LYS A 282 -3.84 23.17 10.46
CA LYS A 282 -4.42 22.99 9.13
C LYS A 282 -5.29 21.74 9.00
N LEU A 283 -5.45 20.95 10.05
CA LEU A 283 -6.22 19.71 9.99
C LEU A 283 -7.67 20.01 9.60
N LEU A 284 -8.20 19.20 8.69
CA LEU A 284 -9.56 19.29 8.17
C LEU A 284 -10.30 17.97 8.32
N GLU A 285 -9.57 16.87 8.14
CA GLU A 285 -10.14 15.52 8.08
C GLU A 285 -9.39 14.63 9.07
N LEU A 286 -10.15 14.02 9.99
CA LEU A 286 -9.65 13.07 10.98
C LEU A 286 -10.52 11.81 10.99
N PHE A 287 -9.96 10.71 10.48
CA PHE A 287 -10.57 9.39 10.54
C PHE A 287 -9.86 8.60 11.64
N ALA A 288 -10.52 8.40 12.78
CA ALA A 288 -9.96 7.67 13.93
C ALA A 288 -10.91 6.58 14.45
N LYS A 289 -11.83 6.14 13.59
CA LYS A 289 -12.77 5.06 13.81
C LYS A 289 -12.08 3.74 14.21
N LYS A 290 -12.78 2.86 14.94
CA LYS A 290 -12.28 1.53 15.34
C LYS A 290 -10.92 1.59 16.05
N ASN A 291 -10.77 2.52 16.97
CA ASN A 291 -9.64 2.59 17.88
C ASN A 291 -10.09 2.22 19.31
N ARG A 292 -9.24 2.52 20.29
CA ARG A 292 -9.53 2.37 21.71
C ARG A 292 -9.55 3.73 22.40
N LEU A 293 -10.03 4.77 21.70
CA LEU A 293 -9.92 6.15 22.17
C LEU A 293 -10.72 6.34 23.45
N LEU A 294 -10.05 6.91 24.46
CA LEU A 294 -10.64 7.39 25.71
C LEU A 294 -10.79 8.91 25.70
N TRP A 295 -10.00 9.61 24.89
CA TRP A 295 -10.12 11.05 24.69
C TRP A 295 -9.52 11.51 23.35
N LEU A 296 -9.89 12.72 22.95
CA LEU A 296 -9.36 13.46 21.81
C LEU A 296 -9.02 14.88 22.29
N SER A 297 -7.92 15.46 21.80
CA SER A 297 -7.60 16.86 22.12
C SER A 297 -8.62 17.82 21.53
N ASP A 298 -8.56 19.09 21.96
CA ASP A 298 -9.18 20.16 21.21
C ASP A 298 -8.52 20.28 19.82
N PHE A 299 -9.31 20.66 18.81
CA PHE A 299 -8.76 21.04 17.52
C PHE A 299 -8.07 22.40 17.63
N ALA A 300 -6.93 22.55 16.96
CA ALA A 300 -6.19 23.81 16.90
C ALA A 300 -7.06 25.00 16.42
N ASN A 301 -8.01 24.73 15.53
CA ASN A 301 -8.99 25.70 15.05
C ASN A 301 -10.43 25.19 15.26
N PRO A 302 -11.08 25.49 16.41
CA PRO A 302 -12.39 24.92 16.76
C PRO A 302 -13.57 25.50 15.96
N GLU A 303 -13.40 26.69 15.36
CA GLU A 303 -14.43 27.34 14.55
C GLU A 303 -14.54 26.76 13.14
N GLN A 304 -13.48 26.09 12.69
CA GLN A 304 -13.39 25.43 11.40
C GLN A 304 -14.27 24.19 11.37
N GLU A 305 -14.91 23.95 10.23
CA GLU A 305 -15.64 22.70 10.00
C GLU A 305 -14.63 21.60 9.70
N HIS A 306 -14.73 20.51 10.44
CA HIS A 306 -13.88 19.33 10.33
C HIS A 306 -14.74 18.14 9.96
N ASP A 307 -14.25 17.31 9.04
CA ASP A 307 -14.84 15.99 8.77
C ASP A 307 -14.17 14.97 9.70
N ILE A 308 -14.94 14.41 10.63
CA ILE A 308 -14.41 13.60 11.73
C ILE A 308 -15.23 12.32 11.83
N ASP A 309 -14.55 11.17 11.78
CA ASP A 309 -15.14 9.87 12.11
C ASP A 309 -14.44 9.27 13.32
N LEU A 310 -15.16 9.24 14.45
CA LEU A 310 -14.73 8.66 15.73
C LEU A 310 -15.52 7.41 16.09
N ALA A 311 -16.28 6.81 15.17
CA ALA A 311 -17.17 5.70 15.50
C ALA A 311 -16.43 4.44 16.01
N GLU A 312 -17.18 3.55 16.65
CA GLU A 312 -16.73 2.19 17.00
C GLU A 312 -15.49 2.15 17.94
N GLN A 313 -15.41 3.06 18.90
CA GLN A 313 -14.38 3.01 19.94
C GLN A 313 -14.69 1.92 20.96
N LEU A 314 -13.67 1.12 21.30
CA LEU A 314 -13.78 0.12 22.36
C LEU A 314 -12.42 -0.13 23.04
N TYR A 315 -12.25 0.40 24.24
CA TYR A 315 -11.11 0.11 25.09
C TYR A 315 -11.34 -1.15 25.93
N GLY A 316 -10.35 -2.03 26.03
CA GLY A 316 -10.40 -3.24 26.85
C GLY A 316 -10.12 -4.53 26.06
N PRO A 317 -10.29 -5.70 26.69
CA PRO A 317 -10.83 -5.88 28.04
C PRO A 317 -9.92 -5.36 29.16
N VAL A 318 -10.51 -4.83 30.23
CA VAL A 318 -9.83 -4.36 31.44
C VAL A 318 -10.02 -5.39 32.56
N ALA A 319 -8.95 -5.90 33.15
CA ALA A 319 -9.06 -6.83 34.27
C ALA A 319 -9.63 -6.15 35.53
N GLY A 320 -10.61 -6.80 36.17
CA GLY A 320 -11.27 -6.28 37.37
C GLY A 320 -12.37 -5.25 37.05
N THR A 321 -12.72 -4.42 38.03
CA THR A 321 -13.87 -3.51 37.93
C THR A 321 -13.51 -2.04 37.82
N THR A 322 -12.22 -1.69 37.84
CA THR A 322 -11.76 -0.28 37.90
C THR A 322 -10.65 0.00 36.89
N LEU A 323 -10.67 1.21 36.30
CA LEU A 323 -9.67 1.72 35.37
C LEU A 323 -9.25 3.12 35.79
N ASN A 324 -7.96 3.35 36.00
CA ASN A 324 -7.44 4.70 36.19
C ASN A 324 -7.18 5.35 34.83
N LEU A 325 -8.00 6.34 34.46
CA LEU A 325 -8.01 6.95 33.14
C LEU A 325 -6.73 7.75 32.86
N THR A 326 -6.24 8.54 33.81
CA THR A 326 -5.05 9.41 33.61
C THR A 326 -3.75 8.61 33.45
N LYS A 327 -3.67 7.41 34.05
CA LYS A 327 -2.57 6.46 33.80
C LYS A 327 -2.69 5.75 32.46
N THR A 328 -3.92 5.48 32.02
CA THR A 328 -4.19 4.65 30.84
C THR A 328 -4.14 5.45 29.55
N ALA A 329 -4.70 6.66 29.57
CA ALA A 329 -4.67 7.60 28.46
C ALA A 329 -4.11 8.93 28.97
N PRO A 330 -2.78 9.10 28.94
CA PRO A 330 -2.13 10.34 29.37
C PRO A 330 -2.73 11.55 28.64
N GLY A 331 -2.97 12.65 29.35
CA GLY A 331 -3.54 13.87 28.77
C GLY A 331 -5.06 14.01 28.86
N ILE A 332 -5.78 12.96 29.27
CA ILE A 332 -7.23 13.05 29.48
C ILE A 332 -7.59 14.07 30.56
N ASP A 333 -8.55 14.95 30.25
CA ASP A 333 -9.17 15.87 31.21
C ASP A 333 -10.50 15.27 31.67
N VAL A 334 -10.49 14.60 32.82
CA VAL A 334 -11.66 13.90 33.37
C VAL A 334 -12.83 14.83 33.67
N THR A 335 -12.60 16.15 33.76
CA THR A 335 -13.68 17.13 33.96
C THR A 335 -14.57 17.31 32.73
N ARG A 336 -14.10 16.85 31.56
CA ARG A 336 -14.84 16.87 30.29
C ARG A 336 -15.65 15.60 30.03
N ILE A 337 -15.55 14.62 30.93
CA ILE A 337 -16.35 13.40 30.87
C ILE A 337 -17.77 13.69 31.33
N SER A 338 -18.74 13.21 30.57
CA SER A 338 -20.16 13.37 30.83
C SER A 338 -20.92 12.10 30.43
N ASN A 339 -22.21 12.02 30.79
CA ASN A 339 -23.09 10.93 30.39
C ASN A 339 -22.53 9.52 30.67
N VAL A 340 -21.86 9.33 31.81
CA VAL A 340 -21.37 8.00 32.22
C VAL A 340 -22.56 7.06 32.42
N GLN A 341 -22.58 5.93 31.71
CA GLN A 341 -23.61 4.90 31.84
C GLN A 341 -22.99 3.60 32.34
N SER A 342 -23.76 2.85 33.13
CA SER A 342 -23.35 1.54 33.67
C SER A 342 -22.07 1.54 34.52
N GLY A 343 -21.59 2.72 34.93
CA GLY A 343 -20.43 2.88 35.78
C GLY A 343 -20.47 4.18 36.58
N THR A 344 -19.45 4.37 37.41
CA THR A 344 -19.20 5.62 38.14
C THR A 344 -17.81 6.15 37.80
N LEU A 345 -17.65 7.47 37.89
CA LEU A 345 -16.36 8.14 37.78
C LEU A 345 -16.11 8.89 39.10
N ASP A 346 -15.08 8.47 39.84
CA ASP A 346 -14.63 9.15 41.08
C ASP A 346 -13.17 9.60 40.90
N GLY A 347 -12.99 10.92 40.76
CA GLY A 347 -11.73 11.51 40.30
C GLY A 347 -11.32 10.92 38.95
N ASP A 348 -10.20 10.20 38.93
CA ASP A 348 -9.64 9.60 37.71
C ASP A 348 -10.02 8.12 37.52
N VAL A 349 -10.81 7.55 38.44
CA VAL A 349 -11.10 6.12 38.47
C VAL A 349 -12.50 5.87 37.93
N LEU A 350 -12.55 5.23 36.76
CA LEU A 350 -13.78 4.70 36.16
C LEU A 350 -14.05 3.31 36.75
N THR A 351 -15.26 3.09 37.27
CA THR A 351 -15.66 1.83 37.90
C THR A 351 -16.89 1.25 37.22
N ALA A 352 -16.83 -0.01 36.80
CA ALA A 352 -17.99 -0.74 36.29
C ALA A 352 -18.96 -1.09 37.41
N THR A 353 -20.26 -0.93 37.15
CA THR A 353 -21.32 -1.25 38.12
C THR A 353 -22.30 -2.31 37.61
N ASN A 354 -22.25 -2.64 36.32
CA ASN A 354 -23.09 -3.66 35.70
C ASN A 354 -22.35 -5.02 35.55
N PRO A 355 -23.09 -6.14 35.51
CA PRO A 355 -22.49 -7.47 35.35
C PRO A 355 -21.86 -7.72 33.98
N ASP A 356 -22.32 -7.02 32.93
CA ASP A 356 -21.76 -7.17 31.57
C ASP A 356 -20.40 -6.46 31.39
N GLY A 357 -20.00 -5.62 32.37
CA GLY A 357 -18.72 -4.94 32.38
C GLY A 357 -18.57 -3.81 31.37
N LEU A 358 -19.58 -3.44 30.58
CA LEU A 358 -19.49 -2.34 29.62
C LEU A 358 -19.85 -1.02 30.29
N VAL A 359 -18.90 -0.08 30.32
CA VAL A 359 -19.09 1.30 30.74
C VAL A 359 -18.94 2.22 29.54
N THR A 360 -19.86 3.17 29.37
CA THR A 360 -19.78 4.16 28.29
C THR A 360 -19.79 5.57 28.87
N TYR A 361 -19.19 6.52 28.15
CA TYR A 361 -19.25 7.94 28.48
C TYR A 361 -19.01 8.81 27.25
N ASP A 362 -19.41 10.07 27.35
CA ASP A 362 -19.15 11.10 26.35
C ASP A 362 -17.99 11.98 26.82
N TYR A 363 -16.97 12.12 25.97
CA TYR A 363 -15.86 13.05 26.21
C TYR A 363 -16.01 14.28 25.33
N GLN A 364 -16.12 15.45 25.98
CA GLN A 364 -16.29 16.73 25.31
C GLN A 364 -14.94 17.30 24.85
N PHE A 365 -14.90 17.86 23.63
CA PHE A 365 -13.76 18.61 23.10
C PHE A 365 -14.27 19.83 22.32
N ASN A 366 -13.40 20.82 22.14
CA ASN A 366 -13.75 22.05 21.43
C ASN A 366 -13.88 21.77 19.94
N GLY A 367 -15.05 22.09 19.38
CA GLY A 367 -15.35 21.95 17.96
C GLY A 367 -16.85 21.94 17.70
N LYS A 368 -17.21 21.84 16.42
CA LYS A 368 -18.61 21.67 15.98
C LYS A 368 -19.06 20.22 15.91
N ALA A 369 -18.15 19.27 16.15
CA ALA A 369 -18.44 17.85 16.06
C ALA A 369 -19.12 17.32 17.33
N ASP A 370 -19.78 16.19 17.17
CA ASP A 370 -20.34 15.43 18.29
C ASP A 370 -19.22 14.97 19.24
N PRO A 371 -19.52 14.83 20.54
CA PRO A 371 -18.53 14.35 21.50
C PRO A 371 -18.04 12.95 21.16
N LEU A 372 -16.86 12.60 21.68
CA LEU A 372 -16.34 11.25 21.56
C LEU A 372 -17.18 10.32 22.44
N HIS A 373 -17.84 9.35 21.83
CA HIS A 373 -18.55 8.28 22.53
C HIS A 373 -17.58 7.15 22.87
N ALA A 374 -17.00 7.18 24.06
CA ALA A 374 -16.04 6.20 24.53
C ALA A 374 -16.74 4.99 25.16
N GLN A 375 -16.15 3.81 24.97
CA GLN A 375 -16.61 2.56 25.56
C GLN A 375 -15.44 1.83 26.21
N VAL A 376 -15.64 1.33 27.43
CA VAL A 376 -14.67 0.58 28.22
C VAL A 376 -15.28 -0.75 28.61
N GLN A 377 -14.71 -1.83 28.12
CA GLN A 377 -15.11 -3.19 28.47
C GLN A 377 -14.24 -3.71 29.62
N PHE A 378 -14.86 -4.02 30.74
CA PHE A 378 -14.26 -4.71 31.87
C PHE A 378 -14.49 -6.21 31.77
N ASP A 379 -13.48 -7.00 32.15
CA ASP A 379 -13.57 -8.45 32.28
C ASP A 379 -13.98 -8.79 33.71
N MET A 380 -15.29 -8.98 33.88
CA MET A 380 -15.93 -9.37 35.12
C MET A 380 -15.71 -10.87 35.33
N GLN A 381 -14.48 -11.28 35.71
CA GLN A 381 -14.24 -12.67 36.09
C GLN A 381 -15.25 -13.06 37.18
N PRO A 382 -15.92 -14.22 37.07
CA PRO A 382 -16.81 -14.68 38.12
C PRO A 382 -16.01 -14.81 39.43
N LEU A 383 -16.57 -14.29 40.53
CA LEU A 383 -16.05 -14.55 41.86
C LEU A 383 -15.83 -16.07 41.99
N PRO A 384 -14.68 -16.56 42.50
CA PRO A 384 -14.53 -17.98 42.78
C PRO A 384 -15.68 -18.42 43.68
N ASP A 385 -16.34 -19.52 43.30
CA ASP A 385 -17.43 -20.12 44.06
C ASP A 385 -16.87 -20.54 45.42
N ASP A 386 -17.35 -19.95 46.52
CA ASP A 386 -16.99 -20.32 47.90
C ASP A 386 -17.53 -21.73 48.27
N SER A 387 -17.85 -22.59 47.30
CA SER A 387 -18.38 -23.93 47.50
C SER A 387 -17.32 -24.99 47.80
N ASP A 388 -16.02 -24.67 47.67
CA ASP A 388 -14.94 -25.55 48.14
C ASP A 388 -14.66 -25.29 49.63
N ASP A 389 -15.63 -25.67 50.47
CA ASP A 389 -15.39 -25.90 51.90
C ASP A 389 -14.69 -27.27 52.06
N PRO A 390 -13.42 -27.33 52.48
CA PRO A 390 -12.68 -28.59 52.60
C PRO A 390 -13.19 -29.48 53.76
N ASP A 391 -14.18 -29.04 54.54
CA ASP A 391 -14.74 -29.75 55.68
C ASP A 391 -16.12 -30.42 55.43
N ASP A 392 -16.53 -30.66 54.18
CA ASP A 392 -17.74 -31.46 53.87
C ASP A 392 -17.56 -32.94 54.29
N PRO A 393 -18.32 -33.46 55.28
CA PRO A 393 -18.12 -34.79 55.85
C PRO A 393 -18.60 -35.96 54.96
N ASP A 394 -19.18 -35.72 53.78
CA ASP A 394 -19.81 -36.77 52.96
C ASP A 394 -18.92 -37.40 51.86
N GLN A 395 -17.61 -37.11 51.83
CA GLN A 395 -16.65 -37.70 50.86
C GLN A 395 -15.82 -38.88 51.41
N ALA A 396 -16.33 -39.62 52.40
CA ALA A 396 -15.65 -40.78 52.96
C ALA A 396 -16.43 -42.08 52.71
N ASP A 397 -16.50 -42.55 51.45
CA ASP A 397 -16.62 -43.99 51.17
C ASP A 397 -16.48 -44.31 49.67
N LYS A 398 -15.29 -44.75 49.25
CA LYS A 398 -15.13 -45.93 48.38
C LYS A 398 -13.67 -46.38 48.27
N PRO A 399 -13.39 -47.70 48.32
CA PRO A 399 -12.04 -48.20 48.57
C PRO A 399 -11.24 -48.46 47.30
N ALA A 400 -9.92 -48.34 47.46
CA ALA A 400 -8.89 -48.76 46.51
C ALA A 400 -8.89 -50.29 46.31
N GLY A 401 -8.64 -50.74 45.08
CA GLY A 401 -8.56 -52.16 44.73
C GLY A 401 -7.69 -52.42 43.48
N ASP A 402 -6.46 -52.82 43.76
CA ASP A 402 -5.60 -53.78 43.05
C ASP A 402 -5.13 -53.59 41.59
N THR A 403 -3.82 -53.35 41.52
CA THR A 403 -2.89 -53.63 40.42
C THR A 403 -2.62 -55.14 40.25
N GLN A 404 -2.59 -55.65 39.02
CA GLN A 404 -1.43 -56.37 38.42
C GLN A 404 -1.67 -56.82 36.95
N PRO A 405 -0.61 -57.16 36.17
CA PRO A 405 -0.51 -56.89 34.73
C PRO A 405 -0.44 -58.16 33.83
N SER A 406 -0.62 -57.99 32.52
CA SER A 406 -0.09 -58.92 31.49
C SER A 406 -0.13 -58.33 30.06
N ASP A 407 1.04 -58.25 29.43
CA ASP A 407 1.34 -58.11 27.98
C ASP A 407 1.16 -59.47 27.23
N PRO A 408 1.39 -59.62 25.90
CA PRO A 408 1.08 -58.77 24.73
C PRO A 408 0.51 -59.58 23.51
N ALA A 409 0.26 -58.86 22.40
CA ALA A 409 0.15 -59.30 20.99
C ALA A 409 -1.16 -59.90 20.42
N SER A 410 -1.74 -59.23 19.40
CA SER A 410 -1.90 -59.74 18.02
C SER A 410 -2.97 -58.99 17.21
N ALA A 411 -2.52 -58.45 16.07
CA ALA A 411 -3.18 -58.31 14.76
C ALA A 411 -4.66 -57.88 14.63
N GLY A 412 -4.88 -56.79 13.88
CA GLY A 412 -6.14 -56.52 13.17
C GLY A 412 -6.24 -55.12 12.59
N LYS A 413 -5.89 -54.94 11.31
CA LYS A 413 -6.45 -53.87 10.43
C LYS A 413 -7.99 -54.02 10.40
N PRO A 414 -8.83 -52.97 10.22
CA PRO A 414 -8.92 -52.31 8.89
C PRO A 414 -9.46 -50.85 8.80
N SER A 415 -9.41 -50.37 7.55
CA SER A 415 -10.38 -49.55 6.80
C SER A 415 -10.47 -48.02 6.94
N GLU A 416 -10.47 -47.41 5.76
CA GLU A 416 -10.71 -46.01 5.37
C GLU A 416 -12.03 -45.42 5.91
N PRO A 417 -12.12 -44.09 6.09
CA PRO A 417 -13.40 -43.43 6.24
C PRO A 417 -14.02 -43.06 4.89
N SER A 418 -15.29 -43.40 4.79
CA SER A 418 -16.25 -43.17 3.72
C SER A 418 -16.59 -41.68 3.50
N LYS A 419 -16.85 -41.32 2.23
CA LYS A 419 -17.61 -40.12 1.83
C LYS A 419 -19.03 -40.15 2.42
N PRO A 420 -19.66 -38.98 2.65
CA PRO A 420 -21.09 -38.83 2.44
C PRO A 420 -21.40 -38.03 1.17
N ALA A 421 -22.47 -38.46 0.51
CA ALA A 421 -23.04 -37.90 -0.69
C ALA A 421 -24.01 -36.74 -0.41
N ASN A 422 -24.20 -35.94 -1.46
CA ASN A 422 -25.15 -34.84 -1.63
C ASN A 422 -26.59 -35.12 -1.17
N GLY A 423 -27.26 -34.06 -0.73
CA GLY A 423 -28.71 -34.04 -0.53
C GLY A 423 -29.28 -32.67 -0.10
N SER A 424 -29.24 -31.69 -1.00
CA SER A 424 -30.23 -30.62 -1.22
C SER A 424 -31.15 -30.14 -0.08
N ASN A 425 -31.02 -28.87 0.31
CA ASN A 425 -32.13 -27.89 0.29
C ASN A 425 -31.57 -26.47 0.45
N VAL A 426 -31.54 -25.71 -0.65
CA VAL A 426 -31.21 -24.28 -0.67
C VAL A 426 -32.51 -23.52 -0.96
N SER A 427 -33.10 -22.92 0.07
CA SER A 427 -34.11 -21.87 -0.06
C SER A 427 -33.43 -20.54 0.23
N GLY A 428 -33.38 -19.69 -0.78
CA GLY A 428 -32.65 -18.43 -0.77
C GLY A 428 -33.23 -17.36 0.15
N ILE A 429 -32.34 -16.53 0.68
CA ILE A 429 -32.64 -15.16 1.11
C ILE A 429 -31.57 -14.26 0.51
N ARG A 430 -32.03 -13.37 -0.38
CA ARG A 430 -31.29 -12.26 -0.99
C ARG A 430 -31.07 -11.19 0.07
N TRP A 431 -29.82 -10.76 0.25
CA TRP A 431 -29.55 -9.47 0.90
C TRP A 431 -29.63 -8.35 -0.15
N GLN A 432 -30.66 -7.52 -0.02
CA GLN A 432 -30.83 -6.28 -0.77
C GLN A 432 -29.82 -5.25 -0.26
N MET A 433 -28.96 -4.75 -1.15
CA MET A 433 -28.25 -3.49 -0.95
C MET A 433 -29.27 -2.36 -0.86
N ALA A 434 -29.45 -1.80 0.33
CA ALA A 434 -30.16 -0.56 0.53
C ALA A 434 -29.25 0.60 0.07
N ARG A 435 -29.64 1.26 -1.02
CA ARG A 435 -29.19 2.60 -1.36
C ARG A 435 -29.84 3.56 -0.37
N THR A 436 -29.06 4.26 0.43
CA THR A 436 -29.48 5.51 1.05
C THR A 436 -28.55 6.61 0.57
N GLY A 437 -29.11 7.50 -0.24
CA GLY A 437 -28.45 8.69 -0.72
C GLY A 437 -28.36 9.74 0.37
N SER A 438 -27.20 10.38 0.45
CA SER A 438 -27.02 11.65 1.15
C SER A 438 -26.49 12.68 0.16
N SER A 439 -27.11 13.86 0.23
CA SER A 439 -27.02 14.96 -0.72
C SER A 439 -25.59 15.46 -0.94
N ILE A 440 -25.20 15.57 -2.22
CA ILE A 440 -24.09 16.41 -2.65
C ILE A 440 -24.53 17.88 -2.47
N ARG A 441 -24.04 18.54 -1.41
CA ARG A 441 -24.03 20.01 -1.36
C ARG A 441 -22.71 20.51 -1.91
N HIS A 442 -22.84 21.21 -3.03
CA HIS A 442 -21.82 22.00 -3.69
C HIS A 442 -21.37 23.18 -2.80
N ILE A 443 -20.13 23.15 -2.30
CA ILE A 443 -19.39 24.37 -1.89
C ILE A 443 -17.90 24.17 -2.23
N GLY A 444 -17.32 25.08 -3.01
CA GLY A 444 -15.89 25.39 -2.94
C GLY A 444 -14.98 24.78 -4.01
N THR A 445 -15.09 25.26 -5.24
CA THR A 445 -14.10 25.12 -6.33
C THR A 445 -12.69 25.55 -5.89
N LYS A 446 -11.82 24.59 -5.52
CA LYS A 446 -10.33 24.61 -5.63
C LYS A 446 -9.71 23.40 -4.90
N ARG A 447 -9.95 22.14 -5.32
CA ARG A 447 -9.20 20.97 -4.76
C ARG A 447 -9.30 19.64 -5.53
N VAL A 448 -9.74 19.64 -6.79
CA VAL A 448 -9.94 18.40 -7.59
C VAL A 448 -8.67 17.95 -8.36
N VAL A 449 -7.50 18.55 -8.13
CA VAL A 449 -6.30 18.22 -8.93
C VAL A 449 -5.45 17.08 -8.34
N TYR A 450 -5.57 16.74 -7.05
CA TYR A 450 -4.70 15.73 -6.44
C TYR A 450 -5.28 14.32 -6.29
N LEU A 451 -6.60 14.14 -6.47
CA LEU A 451 -7.24 12.80 -6.45
C LEU A 451 -7.51 12.24 -7.86
N ALA A 452 -7.35 13.05 -8.92
CA ALA A 452 -7.63 12.65 -10.30
C ALA A 452 -6.53 11.78 -10.94
N ALA A 453 -5.36 11.62 -10.31
CA ALA A 453 -4.32 10.70 -10.77
C ALA A 453 -4.65 9.22 -10.45
N HIS A 454 -5.61 8.96 -9.56
CA HIS A 454 -5.92 7.61 -9.06
C HIS A 454 -7.00 6.85 -9.85
N ILE A 455 -7.68 7.50 -10.81
CA ILE A 455 -8.79 6.88 -11.60
C ILE A 455 -8.37 6.53 -13.04
N ILE A 456 -7.14 6.84 -13.46
CA ILE A 456 -6.62 6.47 -14.81
C ILE A 456 -5.68 5.24 -14.78
N TRP A 457 -5.43 4.64 -13.60
CA TRP A 457 -4.50 3.50 -13.44
C TRP A 457 -5.06 2.29 -12.66
N GLN A 458 -6.36 2.03 -12.82
CA GLN A 458 -6.94 0.68 -12.66
C GLN A 458 -7.12 0.06 -14.05
#